data_AF-A0A6P1IXZ6-F1
#
_entry.id   AF-A0A6P1IXZ6-F1
#
_cell.length_a   1.000
_cell.length_b   1.000
_cell.length_c   1.000
_cell.angle_alpha   90.00
_cell.angle_beta   90.00
_cell.angle_gamma   90.00
#
_symmetry.space_group_name_H-M   'P 1'
#
loop_
_entity.id
_entity.type
_entity.pdbx_description
1 polymer ?
#
loop_
_entity_poly.entity_id
_entity_poly.type
_entity_poly.pdbx_seq_one_letter_code
_entity_poly.pdbx_strand_id
1 'polypeptide(L)'
;MTSAELCQAIYAAGMTVRADGDALVVKPAERLTPELRATVLAHKPELLDFLLEAHATTEALLETAARACDHWGDSPAARQQMRQEIEDTPAHLRADLLDHLRSAYPKEPR
;
A
#
# COMPACT_ATOMS: atom_id res chain seq x y z
N MET A 1 18.64 -1.45 5.84
CA MET A 1 17.46 -0.74 5.31
C MET A 1 16.57 -1.78 4.68
N THR A 2 15.34 -1.92 5.16
CA THR A 2 14.35 -2.88 4.68
C THR A 2 13.58 -2.30 3.48
N SER A 3 12.87 -3.14 2.73
CA SER A 3 11.99 -2.71 1.63
C SER A 3 10.94 -1.68 2.10
N ALA A 4 10.42 -1.85 3.31
CA ALA A 4 9.46 -0.93 3.92
C ALA A 4 10.08 0.45 4.23
N GLU A 5 11.27 0.48 4.85
CA GLU A 5 12.01 1.72 5.12
C GLU A 5 12.37 2.47 3.83
N LEU A 6 12.73 1.74 2.77
CA LEU A 6 13.02 2.33 1.47
C LEU A 6 11.76 2.93 0.82
N CYS A 7 10.62 2.23 0.87
CA CYS A 7 9.34 2.78 0.42
C CYS A 7 8.95 4.04 1.21
N GLN A 8 9.16 4.04 2.52
CA GLN A 8 8.90 5.19 3.38
C GLN A 8 9.82 6.36 3.04
N ALA A 9 11.11 6.13 2.80
CA ALA A 9 12.05 7.17 2.39
C ALA A 9 11.68 7.80 1.04
N ILE A 10 11.26 6.98 0.07
CA ILE A 10 10.76 7.44 -1.23
C ILE A 10 9.50 8.30 -1.02
N TYR A 11 8.58 7.86 -0.17
CA TYR A 11 7.36 8.60 0.15
C TYR A 11 7.62 9.91 0.88
N ALA A 12 8.52 9.92 1.86
CA ALA A 12 8.94 11.12 2.58
C ALA A 12 9.60 12.16 1.65
N ALA A 13 10.27 11.72 0.59
CA ALA A 13 10.79 12.59 -0.46
C ALA A 13 9.70 13.11 -1.44
N GLY A 14 8.43 12.73 -1.22
CA GLY A 14 7.29 13.08 -2.06
C GLY A 14 7.24 12.29 -3.37
N MET A 15 7.82 11.09 -3.38
CA MET A 15 7.75 10.14 -4.50
C MET A 15 6.89 8.94 -4.12
N THR A 16 6.38 8.25 -5.12
CA THR A 16 5.62 7.01 -4.97
C THR A 16 6.34 5.93 -5.74
N VAL A 17 6.44 4.74 -5.15
CA VAL A 17 6.96 3.54 -5.82
C VAL A 17 5.83 2.53 -5.95
N ARG A 18 5.65 1.97 -7.14
CA ARG A 18 4.67 0.92 -7.45
C ARG A 18 5.36 -0.18 -8.25
N ALA A 19 4.94 -1.42 -8.04
CA ALA A 19 5.32 -2.53 -8.90
C ALA A 19 4.43 -2.54 -10.14
N ASP A 20 5.03 -2.73 -11.31
CA ASP A 20 4.39 -2.88 -12.61
C ASP A 20 4.95 -4.15 -13.26
N GLY A 21 4.34 -5.30 -12.94
CA GLY A 21 4.91 -6.60 -13.23
C GLY A 21 6.30 -6.76 -12.59
N ASP A 22 7.31 -7.04 -13.41
CA ASP A 22 8.73 -7.18 -12.99
C ASP A 22 9.49 -5.83 -12.95
N ALA A 23 8.79 -4.71 -13.16
CA ALA A 23 9.37 -3.38 -13.13
C ALA A 23 8.92 -2.59 -11.90
N LEU A 24 9.79 -1.67 -11.44
CA LEU A 24 9.45 -0.69 -10.41
C LEU A 24 9.25 0.66 -11.07
N VAL A 25 8.09 1.26 -10.84
CA VAL A 25 7.73 2.59 -11.33
C VAL A 25 7.80 3.57 -10.16
N VAL A 26 8.68 4.56 -10.28
CA VAL A 26 8.83 5.65 -9.29
C VAL A 26 8.34 6.97 -9.89
N LYS A 27 7.46 7.68 -9.19
CA LYS A 27 6.90 8.98 -9.63
C LYS A 27 6.84 10.01 -8.50
N PRO A 28 7.18 11.29 -8.74
CA PRO A 28 7.72 11.85 -9.98
C PRO A 28 9.21 11.50 -10.16
N ALA A 29 9.60 11.12 -11.38
CA ALA A 29 10.98 10.76 -11.72
C ALA A 29 11.97 11.93 -11.57
N GLU A 30 11.48 13.17 -11.60
CA GLU A 30 12.28 14.40 -11.45
C GLU A 30 12.97 14.49 -10.08
N ARG A 31 12.41 13.83 -9.06
CA ARG A 31 12.96 13.80 -7.69
C ARG A 31 13.84 12.57 -7.43
N LEU A 32 13.95 11.67 -8.40
CA LEU A 32 14.74 10.45 -8.26
C LEU A 32 16.23 10.78 -8.44
N THR A 33 16.97 10.89 -7.33
CA THR A 33 18.42 11.11 -7.38
C THR A 33 19.17 9.85 -7.84
N PRO A 34 20.37 9.99 -8.41
CA PRO A 34 21.19 8.85 -8.82
C PRO A 34 21.50 7.89 -7.66
N GLU A 35 21.73 8.41 -6.46
CA GLU A 35 22.00 7.62 -5.27
C GLU A 35 20.77 6.80 -4.87
N LEU A 36 19.59 7.43 -4.80
CA LEU A 36 18.35 6.73 -4.48
C LEU A 36 18.02 5.66 -5.54
N ARG A 37 18.26 5.96 -6.82
CA ARG A 37 18.11 4.99 -7.91
C ARG A 37 19.04 3.78 -7.72
N ALA A 38 20.30 4.00 -7.35
CA ALA A 38 21.23 2.90 -7.08
C ALA A 38 20.74 2.03 -5.91
N THR A 39 20.21 2.64 -4.86
CA THR A 39 19.64 1.92 -3.72
C THR A 39 18.36 1.14 -4.09
N VAL A 40 17.45 1.74 -4.86
CA VAL A 40 16.25 1.05 -5.38
C VAL A 40 16.62 -0.12 -6.27
N LEU A 41 17.66 0.00 -7.11
CA LEU A 41 18.14 -1.10 -7.94
C LEU A 41 18.81 -2.21 -7.13
N ALA A 42 19.57 -1.85 -6.08
CA ALA A 42 20.20 -2.81 -5.18
C ALA A 42 19.18 -3.67 -4.43
N HIS A 43 18.06 -3.07 -4.03
CA HIS A 43 16.96 -3.75 -3.32
C HIS A 43 15.77 -4.08 -4.23
N LYS A 44 15.93 -4.00 -5.56
CA LYS A 44 14.83 -4.20 -6.52
C LYS A 44 14.03 -5.50 -6.30
N PRO A 45 14.67 -6.69 -6.18
CA PRO A 45 13.92 -7.93 -6.02
C PRO A 45 13.14 -7.96 -4.70
N GLU A 46 13.76 -7.53 -3.60
CA GLU A 46 13.12 -7.48 -2.28
C GLU A 46 11.99 -6.44 -2.23
N LEU A 47 12.10 -5.34 -2.98
CA LEU A 47 11.03 -4.35 -3.14
C LEU A 47 9.88 -4.91 -3.97
N LEU A 48 10.17 -5.63 -5.06
CA LEU A 48 9.13 -6.25 -5.88
C LEU A 48 8.34 -7.28 -5.07
N ASP A 49 9.02 -8.19 -4.38
CA ASP A 49 8.37 -9.19 -3.53
C ASP A 49 7.51 -8.52 -2.46
N PHE A 50 8.06 -7.53 -1.75
CA PHE A 50 7.30 -6.77 -0.75
C PHE A 50 6.07 -6.06 -1.33
N LEU A 51 6.19 -5.45 -2.51
CA LEU A 51 5.07 -4.76 -3.16
C LEU A 51 4.02 -5.75 -3.68
N LEU A 52 4.44 -6.91 -4.16
CA LEU A 52 3.54 -7.99 -4.59
C LEU A 52 2.80 -8.59 -3.38
N GLU A 53 3.48 -8.83 -2.27
CA GLU A 53 2.88 -9.28 -1.01
C GLU A 53 1.89 -8.23 -0.46
N ALA A 54 2.25 -6.95 -0.48
CA ALA A 54 1.35 -5.87 -0.08
C ALA A 54 0.14 -5.76 -1.03
N HIS A 55 0.31 -6.08 -2.31
CA HIS A 55 -0.79 -6.14 -3.27
C HIS A 55 -1.73 -7.33 -2.98
N ALA A 56 -1.19 -8.52 -2.70
CA ALA A 56 -1.99 -9.66 -2.26
C ALA A 56 -2.76 -9.35 -0.96
N THR A 57 -2.14 -8.59 -0.06
CA THR A 57 -2.75 -8.11 1.18
C THR A 57 -3.89 -7.11 0.93
N THR A 58 -3.94 -6.49 -0.25
CA THR A 58 -5.00 -5.54 -0.64
C THR A 58 -6.36 -6.24 -0.74
N GLU A 59 -6.44 -7.51 -1.13
CA GLU A 59 -7.72 -8.24 -1.12
C GLU A 59 -8.29 -8.40 0.30
N ALA A 60 -7.43 -8.74 1.26
CA ALA A 60 -7.82 -8.85 2.67
C ALA A 60 -8.22 -7.47 3.26
N LEU A 61 -7.57 -6.40 2.81
CA LEU A 61 -7.89 -5.02 3.16
C LEU A 61 -9.27 -4.64 2.63
N LEU A 62 -9.57 -4.94 1.37
CA LEU A 62 -10.85 -4.69 0.74
C LEU A 62 -11.99 -5.47 1.41
N GLU A 63 -11.75 -6.73 1.82
CA GLU A 63 -12.74 -7.52 2.57
C GLU A 63 -13.04 -6.87 3.93
N THR A 64 -12.02 -6.43 4.66
CA THR A 64 -12.17 -5.81 5.98
C THR A 64 -12.83 -4.42 5.87
N ALA A 65 -12.48 -3.66 4.84
CA ALA A 65 -13.10 -2.39 4.50
C ALA A 65 -14.58 -2.52 4.15
N ALA A 66 -14.96 -3.57 3.41
CA ALA A 66 -16.37 -3.86 3.14
C ALA A 66 -17.17 -4.12 4.42
N ARG A 67 -16.58 -4.80 5.42
CA ARG A 67 -17.22 -4.97 6.74
C ARG A 67 -17.39 -3.66 7.48
N ALA A 68 -16.39 -2.77 7.43
CA ALA A 68 -16.51 -1.44 8.00
C ALA A 68 -17.68 -0.69 7.37
N CYS A 69 -17.78 -0.72 6.04
CA CYS A 69 -18.90 -0.12 5.31
C CYS A 69 -20.26 -0.74 5.70
N ASP A 70 -20.33 -2.06 5.87
CA ASP A 70 -21.55 -2.73 6.34
C ASP A 70 -21.92 -2.32 7.78
N HIS A 71 -20.92 -2.15 8.65
CA HIS A 71 -21.10 -1.72 10.04
C HIS A 71 -21.71 -0.32 10.14
N TRP A 72 -21.23 0.62 9.32
CA TRP A 72 -21.72 2.01 9.31
C TRP A 72 -22.93 2.23 8.39
N GLY A 73 -23.35 1.21 7.64
CA GLY A 73 -24.45 1.32 6.68
C GLY A 73 -24.10 2.19 5.47
N ASP A 74 -22.82 2.19 5.08
CA ASP A 74 -22.31 3.05 4.01
C ASP A 74 -22.97 2.77 2.66
N SER A 75 -23.26 3.86 1.97
CA SER A 75 -23.81 3.85 0.61
C SER A 75 -22.86 3.19 -0.39
N PRO A 76 -23.35 2.72 -1.55
CA PRO A 76 -22.49 2.18 -2.61
C PRO A 76 -21.41 3.16 -3.08
N ALA A 77 -21.69 4.47 -3.05
CA ALA A 77 -20.72 5.52 -3.39
C ALA A 77 -19.59 5.60 -2.37
N ALA A 78 -19.91 5.56 -1.07
CA ALA A 78 -18.91 5.55 0.00
C ALA A 78 -18.04 4.27 -0.05
N ARG A 79 -18.65 3.11 -0.34
CA ARG A 79 -17.91 1.86 -0.57
C ARG A 79 -16.93 1.97 -1.74
N GLN A 80 -17.35 2.57 -2.85
CA GLN A 80 -16.45 2.79 -4.00
C GLN A 80 -15.32 3.77 -3.66
N GLN A 81 -15.62 4.83 -2.91
CA GLN A 81 -14.61 5.78 -2.45
C GLN A 81 -13.56 5.10 -1.57
N MET A 82 -13.98 4.30 -0.60
CA MET A 82 -13.07 3.56 0.28
C MET A 82 -12.18 2.58 -0.49
N ARG A 83 -12.70 1.95 -1.56
CA ARG A 83 -11.89 1.12 -2.47
C ARG A 83 -10.82 1.94 -3.19
N GLN A 84 -11.18 3.10 -3.73
CA GLN A 84 -10.23 4.00 -4.39
C GLN A 84 -9.14 4.46 -3.41
N GLU A 85 -9.52 4.84 -2.19
CA GLU A 85 -8.55 5.23 -1.15
C GLU A 85 -7.59 4.10 -0.80
N ILE A 86 -8.06 2.86 -0.74
CA ILE A 86 -7.22 1.67 -0.56
C ILE A 86 -6.25 1.47 -1.73
N GLU A 87 -6.72 1.65 -2.96
CA GLU A 87 -5.89 1.54 -4.17
C GLU A 87 -4.84 2.65 -4.25
N ASP A 88 -5.17 3.86 -3.81
CA ASP A 88 -4.25 4.99 -3.74
C ASP A 88 -3.31 4.94 -2.53
N THR A 89 -3.67 4.20 -1.47
CA THR A 89 -2.83 4.01 -0.30
C THR A 89 -1.49 3.40 -0.71
N PRO A 90 -0.35 4.00 -0.36
CA PRO A 90 0.97 3.45 -0.62
C PRO A 90 1.15 2.07 0.01
N ALA A 91 1.80 1.14 -0.71
CA ALA A 91 1.97 -0.24 -0.27
C ALA A 91 2.57 -0.41 1.15
N HIS A 92 3.53 0.45 1.52
CA HIS A 92 4.13 0.43 2.86
C HIS A 92 3.15 0.79 3.98
N LEU A 93 2.06 1.51 3.69
CA LEU A 93 0.99 1.84 4.64
C LEU A 93 -0.17 0.85 4.59
N ARG A 94 -0.27 0.00 3.56
CA ARG A 94 -1.38 -0.95 3.41
C ARG A 94 -1.38 -2.01 4.50
N ALA A 95 -0.20 -2.46 4.93
CA ALA A 95 -0.07 -3.41 6.03
C ALA A 95 -0.58 -2.79 7.34
N ASP A 96 -0.10 -1.60 7.70
CA ASP A 96 -0.57 -0.85 8.88
C ASP A 96 -2.08 -0.55 8.81
N LEU A 97 -2.59 -0.17 7.65
CA LEU A 97 -4.01 0.08 7.44
C LEU A 97 -4.85 -1.20 7.61
N LEU A 98 -4.33 -2.35 7.16
CA LEU A 98 -4.99 -3.63 7.37
C LEU A 98 -5.08 -3.99 8.84
N ASP A 99 -3.97 -3.87 9.58
CA ASP A 99 -3.96 -4.15 11.01
C ASP A 99 -4.91 -3.21 11.77
N HIS A 100 -4.93 -1.92 11.40
CA HIS A 100 -5.88 -0.96 11.96
C HIS A 100 -7.34 -1.36 11.71
N LEU A 101 -7.70 -1.67 10.46
CA LEU A 101 -9.05 -2.07 10.10
C LEU A 101 -9.46 -3.40 10.75
N ARG A 102 -8.55 -4.37 10.84
CA ARG A 102 -8.82 -5.65 11.53
C ARG A 102 -9.07 -5.46 13.03
N SER A 103 -8.31 -4.57 13.66
CA SER A 103 -8.51 -4.24 15.08
C SER A 103 -9.81 -3.50 15.32
N ALA A 104 -10.22 -2.62 14.40
CA ALA A 104 -11.46 -1.84 14.53
C ALA A 104 -12.71 -2.65 14.14
N TYR A 105 -12.60 -3.55 13.15
CA TYR A 105 -13.69 -4.33 12.58
C TYR A 105 -13.33 -5.83 12.49
N PRO A 106 -13.25 -6.53 13.64
CA PRO A 106 -12.93 -7.95 13.66
C PRO A 106 -14.01 -8.79 12.97
N LYS A 107 -13.61 -9.93 12.39
CA LYS A 107 -14.49 -10.86 11.65
C LYS A 107 -15.54 -11.54 12.54
N GLU A 108 -15.33 -11.56 13.86
CA GLU A 108 -16.25 -12.11 14.86
C GLU A 108 -16.48 -11.07 15.97
N PRO A 109 -17.73 -10.83 16.41
CA PRO A 109 -17.98 -10.06 17.62
C PRO A 109 -17.43 -10.84 18.82
N ARG A 110 -16.66 -10.17 19.68
CA ARG A 110 -16.26 -10.71 20.98
C ARG A 110 -17.36 -10.49 22.01
#